data_AF-A0A7V2QIR2-F1
#
_entry.id   AF-A0A7V2QIR2-F1
#
_cell.length_a   1.000
_cell.length_b   1.000
_cell.length_c   1.000
_cell.angle_alpha   90.00
_cell.angle_beta   90.00
_cell.angle_gamma   90.00
#
_symmetry.space_group_name_H-M   'P 1'
#
loop_
_entity.id
_entity.type
_entity.pdbx_description
1 polymer ?
#
loop_
_entity_poly.entity_id
_entity_poly.type
_entity_poly.pdbx_seq_one_letter_code
_entity_poly.pdbx_strand_id
1 'polypeptide(L)'
;MLKRLALGIVVLILFVGLVFIGLNILDINEDYRIYLPIAVLNTVFISAIAILVASIAAANYIANGKFELLGLGCGVLAFGVSSLLKGWLIDRDMYLLITVHDYSALIAAAMHLVGAALCMVSTRLVAFRLGQKQRTLLLFLCYLGALASIALIILLAVQDVIPLLGVSPGMAILRDVIRGITTVLFIACSLIYIRINSQSHVDFYYWYSLGLMLFAFGVIFISQGAVESLIAWWGRAAQYIGGLFFVYATVGAGRLVHANRKELPLKP
;
A
#
# COMPACT_ATOMS: atom_id res chain seq x y z
N MET A 1 9.81 -1.99 -23.52
CA MET A 1 10.26 -3.27 -22.91
C MET A 1 9.90 -3.36 -21.42
N LEU A 2 10.34 -2.39 -20.60
CA LEU A 2 10.16 -2.41 -19.14
C LEU A 2 8.71 -2.57 -18.64
N LYS A 3 7.74 -1.86 -19.23
CA LYS A 3 6.31 -2.01 -18.87
C LYS A 3 5.78 -3.43 -19.09
N ARG A 4 6.12 -4.05 -20.23
CA ARG A 4 5.71 -5.44 -20.52
C ARG A 4 6.30 -6.43 -19.51
N LEU A 5 7.56 -6.22 -19.11
CA LEU A 5 8.20 -7.01 -18.06
C LEU A 5 7.49 -6.84 -16.71
N ALA A 6 7.15 -5.61 -16.31
CA ALA A 6 6.45 -5.34 -15.05
C ALA A 6 5.06 -5.98 -15.01
N LEU A 7 4.29 -5.89 -16.10
CA LEU A 7 3.04 -6.63 -16.23
C LEU A 7 3.27 -8.15 -16.18
N GLY A 8 4.31 -8.65 -16.85
CA GLY A 8 4.71 -10.05 -16.80
C GLY A 8 5.01 -10.53 -15.38
N ILE A 9 5.67 -9.70 -14.55
CA ILE A 9 5.91 -9.99 -13.13
C ILE A 9 4.59 -10.09 -12.34
N VAL A 10 3.65 -9.17 -12.58
CA VAL A 10 2.33 -9.19 -11.92
C VAL A 10 1.55 -10.45 -12.30
N VAL A 11 1.55 -10.80 -13.58
CA VAL A 11 0.92 -12.03 -14.10
C VAL A 11 1.60 -13.28 -13.53
N LEU A 12 2.93 -13.29 -13.46
CA LEU A 12 3.70 -14.39 -12.88
C LEU A 12 3.36 -14.57 -11.39
N ILE A 13 3.32 -13.48 -10.62
CA ILE A 13 2.94 -13.52 -9.21
C ILE A 13 1.53 -14.06 -9.03
N LEU A 14 0.58 -13.59 -9.84
CA LEU A 14 -0.78 -14.11 -9.81
C LEU A 14 -0.81 -15.61 -10.12
N PHE A 15 -0.19 -16.02 -11.24
CA PHE A 15 -0.20 -17.39 -11.71
C PHE A 15 0.41 -18.36 -10.68
N VAL A 16 1.63 -18.08 -10.20
CA VAL A 16 2.30 -18.91 -9.21
C VAL A 16 1.54 -18.92 -7.88
N GLY A 17 0.97 -17.79 -7.47
CA GLY A 17 0.15 -17.72 -6.27
C GLY A 17 -1.12 -18.57 -6.38
N LEU A 18 -1.78 -18.57 -7.55
CA LEU A 18 -2.92 -19.45 -7.81
C LEU A 18 -2.54 -20.93 -7.80
N VAL A 19 -1.34 -21.28 -8.29
CA VAL A 19 -0.81 -22.65 -8.17
C VAL A 19 -0.65 -23.03 -6.70
N PHE A 20 -0.02 -22.19 -5.87
CA PHE A 20 0.12 -22.46 -4.44
C PHE A 20 -1.22 -22.58 -3.71
N ILE A 21 -2.22 -21.76 -4.07
CA ILE A 21 -3.58 -21.90 -3.54
C ILE A 21 -4.16 -23.26 -3.95
N GLY A 22 -4.02 -23.65 -5.22
CA GLY A 22 -4.50 -24.94 -5.71
C GLY A 22 -3.85 -26.12 -4.99
N LEU A 23 -2.53 -26.08 -4.77
CA LEU A 23 -1.81 -27.12 -4.03
C LEU A 23 -2.31 -27.22 -2.58
N ASN A 24 -2.53 -26.08 -1.92
CA ASN A 24 -3.08 -26.04 -0.56
C ASN A 24 -4.51 -26.61 -0.49
N ILE A 25 -5.37 -26.30 -1.46
CA ILE A 25 -6.74 -26.85 -1.54
C ILE A 25 -6.72 -28.37 -1.75
N LEU A 26 -5.76 -28.88 -2.51
CA LEU A 26 -5.61 -30.30 -2.80
C LEU A 26 -4.92 -31.07 -1.66
N ASP A 27 -4.60 -30.43 -0.53
CA ASP A 27 -3.86 -30.99 0.60
C ASP A 27 -2.54 -31.66 0.17
N ILE A 28 -1.92 -31.12 -0.89
CA ILE A 28 -0.61 -31.56 -1.34
C ILE A 28 0.38 -30.90 -0.38
N ASN A 29 0.78 -31.65 0.64
CA ASN A 29 1.68 -31.21 1.71
C ASN A 29 2.91 -30.47 1.15
N GLU A 30 2.88 -29.15 1.27
CA GLU A 30 4.04 -28.28 1.13
C GLU A 30 4.49 -27.86 2.52
N ASP A 31 5.07 -28.79 3.29
CA ASP A 31 5.73 -28.55 4.58
C ASP A 31 7.00 -27.67 4.46
N TYR A 32 7.17 -26.98 3.33
CA TYR A 32 8.25 -26.06 3.08
C TYR A 32 8.03 -24.78 3.88
N ARG A 33 8.68 -24.71 5.04
CA ARG A 33 8.79 -23.51 5.86
C ARG A 33 10.05 -22.75 5.48
N ILE A 34 9.89 -21.50 5.06
CA ILE A 34 11.03 -20.61 4.77
C ILE A 34 11.27 -19.74 6.00
N TYR A 35 12.38 -19.95 6.71
CA TYR A 35 12.74 -19.19 7.90
C TYR A 35 13.63 -18.00 7.57
N LEU A 36 13.10 -17.03 6.82
CA LEU A 36 13.80 -15.78 6.55
C LEU A 36 13.46 -14.71 7.61
N PRO A 37 14.34 -13.74 7.89
CA PRO A 37 14.12 -12.74 8.94
C PRO A 37 13.03 -11.74 8.53
N ILE A 38 11.76 -12.07 8.77
CA ILE A 38 10.58 -11.27 8.38
C ILE A 38 10.69 -9.83 8.87
N ALA A 39 11.12 -9.61 10.11
CA ALA A 39 11.27 -8.28 10.70
C ALA A 39 12.23 -7.40 9.88
N VAL A 40 13.39 -7.96 9.50
CA VAL A 40 14.42 -7.26 8.72
C VAL A 40 13.91 -7.00 7.31
N LEU A 41 13.32 -7.99 6.66
CA LEU A 41 12.81 -7.85 5.29
C LEU A 41 11.66 -6.83 5.20
N ASN A 42 10.72 -6.85 6.15
CA ASN A 42 9.66 -5.84 6.21
C ASN A 42 10.23 -4.45 6.50
N THR A 43 11.25 -4.33 7.35
CA THR A 43 11.90 -3.04 7.61
C THR A 43 12.48 -2.46 6.33
N VAL A 44 13.20 -3.27 5.54
CA VAL A 44 13.87 -2.82 4.32
C VAL A 44 12.88 -2.60 3.17
N PHE A 45 12.05 -3.59 2.86
CA PHE A 45 11.24 -3.60 1.65
C PHE A 45 9.83 -3.01 1.82
N ILE A 46 9.36 -2.80 3.05
CA ILE A 46 8.06 -2.19 3.30
C ILE A 46 8.24 -0.84 3.98
N SER A 47 8.87 -0.81 5.16
CA SER A 47 8.91 0.41 5.99
C SER A 47 9.86 1.47 5.45
N ALA A 48 11.09 1.11 5.06
CA ALA A 48 12.04 2.06 4.49
C ALA A 48 11.58 2.56 3.10
N ILE A 49 11.02 1.65 2.29
CA ILE A 49 10.39 2.02 1.02
C ILE A 49 9.20 2.97 1.24
N ALA A 50 8.36 2.72 2.23
CA ALA A 50 7.23 3.60 2.55
C ALA A 50 7.69 5.02 2.92
N ILE A 51 8.73 5.17 3.74
CA ILE A 51 9.30 6.47 4.10
C ILE A 51 9.82 7.20 2.85
N LEU A 52 10.54 6.49 1.97
CA LEU A 52 11.05 7.04 0.72
C LEU A 52 9.91 7.52 -0.19
N VAL A 53 8.93 6.65 -0.45
CA VAL A 53 7.77 6.94 -1.30
C VAL A 53 6.95 8.10 -0.73
N ALA A 54 6.69 8.10 0.58
CA ALA A 54 5.96 9.18 1.24
C ALA A 54 6.71 10.51 1.12
N SER A 55 8.04 10.52 1.32
CA SER A 55 8.84 11.74 1.21
C SER A 55 8.82 12.33 -0.21
N ILE A 56 8.93 11.47 -1.23
CA ILE A 56 8.85 11.90 -2.63
C ILE A 56 7.42 12.36 -2.97
N ALA A 57 6.40 11.63 -2.50
CA ALA A 57 5.01 11.98 -2.73
C ALA A 57 4.62 13.32 -2.07
N ALA A 58 5.10 13.57 -0.85
CA ALA A 58 4.95 14.83 -0.13
C ALA A 58 5.52 16.02 -0.91
N ALA A 59 6.77 15.91 -1.38
CA ALA A 59 7.41 16.96 -2.17
C ALA A 59 6.64 17.26 -3.47
N ASN A 60 6.21 16.20 -4.17
CA ASN A 60 5.45 16.34 -5.41
C ASN A 60 4.01 16.84 -5.17
N TYR A 61 3.40 16.54 -4.02
CA TYR A 61 2.09 17.06 -3.62
C TYR A 61 2.16 18.56 -3.32
N ILE A 62 3.15 19.01 -2.57
CA ILE A 62 3.33 20.45 -2.29
C ILE A 62 3.52 21.21 -3.62
N ALA A 63 4.34 20.68 -4.53
CA ALA A 63 4.59 21.29 -5.83
C ALA A 63 3.33 21.34 -6.72
N ASN A 64 2.60 20.22 -6.86
CA ASN A 64 1.57 20.09 -7.90
C ASN A 64 0.12 20.04 -7.39
N GLY A 65 -0.10 19.84 -6.09
CA GLY A 65 -1.43 19.75 -5.48
C GLY A 65 -2.22 18.48 -5.82
N LYS A 66 -1.55 17.46 -6.38
CA LYS A 66 -2.15 16.21 -6.85
C LYS A 66 -2.55 15.29 -5.69
N PHE A 67 -3.85 15.19 -5.40
CA PHE A 67 -4.38 14.43 -4.27
C PHE A 67 -4.05 12.93 -4.31
N GLU A 68 -3.82 12.36 -5.49
CA GLU A 68 -3.34 10.98 -5.62
C GLU A 68 -2.00 10.73 -4.92
N LEU A 69 -1.13 11.75 -4.85
CA LEU A 69 0.15 11.68 -4.14
C LEU A 69 -0.03 11.80 -2.63
N LEU A 70 -0.99 12.60 -2.19
CA LEU A 70 -1.34 12.69 -0.77
C LEU A 70 -1.89 11.33 -0.27
N GLY A 71 -2.83 10.76 -1.02
CA GLY A 71 -3.37 9.42 -0.73
C GLY A 71 -2.30 8.33 -0.77
N LEU A 72 -1.40 8.35 -1.77
CA LEU A 72 -0.25 7.44 -1.83
C LEU A 72 0.61 7.54 -0.58
N GLY A 73 1.01 8.76 -0.19
CA GLY A 73 1.86 9.00 0.97
C GLY A 73 1.24 8.52 2.28
N CYS A 74 -0.01 8.87 2.54
CA CYS A 74 -0.73 8.40 3.73
C CYS A 74 -0.87 6.87 3.75
N GLY A 75 -1.22 6.27 2.60
CA GLY A 75 -1.42 4.83 2.49
C GLY A 75 -0.14 4.05 2.77
N VAL A 76 0.98 4.43 2.15
CA VAL A 76 2.25 3.73 2.37
C VAL A 76 2.78 3.94 3.79
N LEU A 77 2.57 5.11 4.41
CA LEU A 77 2.97 5.33 5.81
C LEU A 77 2.17 4.44 6.77
N ALA A 78 0.84 4.40 6.62
CA ALA A 78 -0.02 3.57 7.47
C ALA A 78 0.37 2.08 7.38
N PHE A 79 0.57 1.58 6.16
CA PHE A 79 1.00 0.21 5.92
C PHE A 79 2.43 -0.04 6.42
N GLY A 80 3.35 0.90 6.14
CA GLY A 80 4.77 0.80 6.45
C GLY A 80 5.09 0.78 7.94
N VAL A 81 4.49 1.68 8.70
CA VAL A 81 4.69 1.79 10.15
C VAL A 81 4.08 0.59 10.86
N SER A 82 2.86 0.21 10.52
CA SER A 82 2.22 -0.96 11.14
C SER A 82 2.95 -2.28 10.80
N SER A 83 3.52 -2.39 9.60
CA SER A 83 4.39 -3.54 9.24
C SER A 83 5.69 -3.57 10.03
N LEU A 84 6.27 -2.40 10.37
CA LEU A 84 7.44 -2.29 11.22
C LEU A 84 7.14 -2.75 12.63
N LEU A 85 6.06 -2.22 13.23
CA LEU A 85 5.59 -2.59 14.56
C LEU A 85 5.34 -4.10 14.64
N LYS A 86 4.54 -4.64 13.71
CA LYS A 86 4.27 -6.07 13.62
C LYS A 86 5.56 -6.88 13.45
N GLY A 87 6.52 -6.44 12.63
CA GLY A 87 7.76 -7.20 12.42
C GLY A 87 8.59 -7.37 13.68
N TRP A 88 8.75 -6.30 14.48
CA TRP A 88 9.69 -6.29 15.60
C TRP A 88 9.08 -6.60 16.97
N LEU A 89 7.77 -6.45 17.11
CA LEU A 89 7.09 -6.55 18.40
C LEU A 89 6.11 -7.73 18.48
N ILE A 90 6.07 -8.61 17.46
CA ILE A 90 5.07 -9.71 17.40
C ILE A 90 5.13 -10.66 18.60
N ASP A 91 6.31 -10.86 19.17
CA ASP A 91 6.52 -11.74 20.33
C ASP A 91 5.97 -11.14 21.63
N ARG A 92 5.63 -9.84 21.65
CA ARG A 92 5.03 -9.18 22.81
C ARG A 92 3.54 -9.46 22.92
N ASP A 93 2.84 -9.33 21.81
CA ASP A 93 1.41 -9.65 21.69
C ASP A 93 1.06 -9.85 20.21
N MET A 94 1.02 -11.10 19.79
CA MET A 94 0.79 -11.47 18.39
C MET A 94 -0.57 -10.98 17.89
N TYR A 95 -1.63 -11.12 18.70
CA TYR A 95 -2.99 -10.80 18.28
C TYR A 95 -3.22 -9.29 18.21
N LEU A 96 -2.67 -8.54 19.16
CA LEU A 96 -2.66 -7.07 19.10
C LEU A 96 -1.98 -6.58 17.83
N LEU A 97 -0.81 -7.09 17.48
CA LEU A 97 -0.07 -6.58 16.31
C LEU A 97 -0.62 -7.05 14.97
N ILE A 98 -1.26 -8.22 14.92
CA ILE A 98 -2.08 -8.62 13.77
C ILE A 98 -3.25 -7.64 13.60
N THR A 99 -3.94 -7.31 14.70
CA THR A 99 -5.07 -6.38 14.71
C THR A 99 -4.66 -5.01 14.21
N VAL A 100 -3.60 -4.43 14.79
CA VAL A 100 -3.06 -3.12 14.41
C VAL A 100 -2.68 -3.10 12.93
N HIS A 101 -2.01 -4.14 12.44
CA HIS A 101 -1.59 -4.21 11.04
C HIS A 101 -2.78 -4.33 10.08
N ASP A 102 -3.75 -5.21 10.36
CA ASP A 102 -4.87 -5.45 9.45
C ASP A 102 -5.79 -4.21 9.35
N TYR A 103 -6.05 -3.51 10.46
CA TYR A 103 -6.77 -2.23 10.43
C TYR A 103 -5.96 -1.12 9.75
N SER A 104 -4.65 -1.07 9.97
CA SER A 104 -3.78 -0.08 9.29
C SER A 104 -3.71 -0.32 7.77
N ALA A 105 -3.73 -1.58 7.34
CA ALA A 105 -3.80 -1.95 5.92
C ALA A 105 -5.15 -1.54 5.31
N LEU A 106 -6.26 -1.69 6.04
CA LEU A 106 -7.57 -1.19 5.63
C LEU A 106 -7.56 0.34 5.47
N ILE A 107 -6.99 1.07 6.44
CA ILE A 107 -6.82 2.53 6.36
C ILE A 107 -5.95 2.89 5.14
N ALA A 108 -4.86 2.14 4.90
CA ALA A 108 -4.01 2.38 3.76
C ALA A 108 -4.80 2.27 2.45
N ALA A 109 -5.54 1.17 2.26
CA ALA A 109 -6.37 0.96 1.08
C ALA A 109 -7.44 2.06 0.91
N ALA A 110 -8.05 2.51 2.01
CA ALA A 110 -8.98 3.63 2.00
C ALA A 110 -8.32 4.94 1.56
N MET A 111 -7.10 5.25 2.03
CA MET A 111 -6.35 6.44 1.62
C MET A 111 -5.98 6.41 0.13
N HIS A 112 -5.62 5.24 -0.39
CA HIS A 112 -5.41 5.05 -1.83
C HIS A 112 -6.70 5.30 -2.62
N LEU A 113 -7.85 4.83 -2.12
CA LEU A 113 -9.14 5.01 -2.77
C LEU A 113 -9.59 6.47 -2.76
N VAL A 114 -9.42 7.17 -1.63
CA VAL A 114 -9.70 8.61 -1.53
C VAL A 114 -8.83 9.38 -2.54
N GLY A 115 -7.53 9.06 -2.63
CA GLY A 115 -6.64 9.64 -3.64
C GLY A 115 -7.12 9.37 -5.07
N ALA A 116 -7.57 8.14 -5.36
CA ALA A 116 -8.06 7.75 -6.67
C ALA A 116 -9.37 8.47 -7.03
N ALA A 117 -10.31 8.56 -6.09
CA ALA A 117 -11.58 9.26 -6.26
C ALA A 117 -11.36 10.76 -6.51
N LEU A 118 -10.50 11.41 -5.70
CA LEU A 118 -10.14 12.82 -5.89
C LEU A 118 -9.41 13.05 -7.21
N CYS A 119 -8.57 12.12 -7.66
CA CYS A 119 -7.94 12.18 -8.98
C CYS A 119 -9.02 12.19 -10.09
N MET A 120 -10.03 11.32 -10.01
CA MET A 120 -11.13 11.27 -10.98
C MET A 120 -12.01 12.53 -10.98
N VAL A 121 -12.19 13.15 -9.81
CA VAL A 121 -12.98 14.40 -9.70
C VAL A 121 -12.18 15.59 -10.21
N SER A 122 -10.89 15.68 -9.87
CA SER A 122 -10.01 16.79 -10.27
C SER A 122 -9.73 16.83 -11.77
N THR A 123 -9.73 15.68 -12.46
CA THR A 123 -9.67 15.66 -13.93
C THR A 123 -10.96 16.19 -14.59
N ARG A 124 -12.06 16.26 -13.85
CA ARG A 124 -13.36 16.76 -14.33
C ARG A 124 -13.68 18.18 -13.89
N LEU A 125 -13.14 18.63 -12.75
CA LEU A 125 -13.43 19.93 -12.15
C LEU A 125 -12.16 20.77 -12.01
N VAL A 126 -12.14 21.96 -12.62
CA VAL A 126 -11.04 22.94 -12.60
C VAL A 126 -10.81 23.58 -11.21
N ALA A 127 -11.58 23.21 -10.17
CA ALA A 127 -11.99 24.16 -9.14
C ALA A 127 -11.27 24.16 -7.77
N PHE A 128 -10.23 23.35 -7.51
CA PHE A 128 -9.51 23.41 -6.22
C PHE A 128 -8.00 23.59 -6.38
N ARG A 129 -7.57 24.85 -6.55
CA ARG A 129 -6.15 25.22 -6.48
C ARG A 129 -5.80 25.75 -5.09
N LEU A 130 -5.48 24.83 -4.17
CA LEU A 130 -4.91 25.20 -2.88
C LEU A 130 -3.56 25.92 -3.08
N GLY A 131 -3.31 26.97 -2.30
CA GLY A 131 -2.00 27.62 -2.23
C GLY A 131 -0.95 26.73 -1.54
N GLN A 132 0.34 27.02 -1.73
CA GLN A 132 1.43 26.17 -1.20
C GLN A 132 1.34 25.99 0.33
N LYS A 133 1.06 27.06 1.09
CA LYS A 133 0.89 26.98 2.56
C LYS A 133 -0.27 26.04 2.96
N GLN A 134 -1.39 26.12 2.25
CA GLN A 134 -2.56 25.26 2.51
C GLN A 134 -2.25 23.80 2.18
N ARG A 135 -1.53 23.53 1.08
CA ARG A 135 -1.07 22.17 0.73
C ARG A 135 -0.14 21.61 1.79
N THR A 136 0.83 22.40 2.27
CA THR A 136 1.73 21.96 3.34
C THR A 136 0.98 21.63 4.62
N LEU A 137 0.02 22.48 5.01
CA LEU A 137 -0.82 22.22 6.19
C LEU A 137 -1.66 20.95 6.01
N LEU A 138 -2.31 20.77 4.86
CA LEU A 138 -3.13 19.60 4.59
C LEU A 138 -2.29 18.31 4.56
N LEU A 139 -1.10 18.36 3.94
CA LEU A 139 -0.14 17.26 3.99
C LEU A 139 0.21 16.88 5.42
N PHE A 140 0.59 17.87 6.24
CA PHE A 140 0.93 17.65 7.63
C PHE A 140 -0.22 17.00 8.40
N LEU A 141 -1.44 17.53 8.27
CA LEU A 141 -2.63 16.99 8.95
C LEU A 141 -2.95 15.57 8.49
N CYS A 142 -2.84 15.27 7.21
CA CYS A 142 -3.12 13.93 6.69
C CYS A 142 -2.06 12.91 7.12
N TYR A 143 -0.77 13.28 7.12
CA TYR A 143 0.29 12.39 7.59
C TYR A 143 0.21 12.16 9.09
N LEU A 144 -0.01 13.24 9.86
CA LEU A 144 -0.25 13.14 11.29
C LEU A 144 -1.48 12.29 11.59
N GLY A 145 -2.58 12.48 10.85
CA GLY A 145 -3.81 11.69 10.98
C GLY A 145 -3.59 10.20 10.67
N ALA A 146 -2.79 9.88 9.65
CA ALA A 146 -2.46 8.49 9.33
C ALA A 146 -1.61 7.81 10.42
N LEU A 147 -0.73 8.54 11.11
CA LEU A 147 0.04 8.00 12.24
C LEU A 147 -0.79 7.95 13.52
N ALA A 148 -1.60 8.98 13.77
CA ALA A 148 -2.50 9.06 14.90
C ALA A 148 -3.58 7.97 14.85
N SER A 149 -4.04 7.57 13.67
CA SER A 149 -4.99 6.46 13.54
C SER A 149 -4.37 5.12 13.96
N ILE A 150 -3.09 4.87 13.67
CA ILE A 150 -2.38 3.67 14.17
C ILE A 150 -2.31 3.70 15.70
N ALA A 151 -1.92 4.85 16.28
CA ALA A 151 -1.87 5.02 17.72
C ALA A 151 -3.26 4.82 18.36
N LEU A 152 -4.30 5.36 17.73
CA LEU A 152 -5.68 5.17 18.17
C LEU A 152 -6.11 3.70 18.09
N ILE A 153 -5.78 2.97 17.03
CA ILE A 153 -6.08 1.53 16.93
C ILE A 153 -5.39 0.77 18.08
N ILE A 154 -4.12 1.07 18.37
CA ILE A 154 -3.40 0.46 19.49
C ILE A 154 -4.11 0.75 20.81
N LEU A 155 -4.47 2.01 21.07
CA LEU A 155 -5.16 2.40 22.30
C LEU A 155 -6.52 1.70 22.44
N LEU A 156 -7.33 1.68 21.38
CA LEU A 156 -8.64 1.05 21.38
C LEU A 156 -8.54 -0.47 21.56
N ALA A 157 -7.51 -1.11 21.00
CA ALA A 157 -7.29 -2.54 21.16
C ALA A 157 -6.79 -2.89 22.57
N VAL A 158 -5.90 -2.10 23.15
CA VAL A 158 -5.41 -2.29 24.53
C VAL A 158 -6.49 -2.03 25.58
N GLN A 159 -7.46 -1.16 25.28
CA GLN A 159 -8.61 -0.89 26.14
C GLN A 159 -9.80 -1.83 25.89
N ASP A 160 -9.63 -2.89 25.08
CA ASP A 160 -10.67 -3.84 24.70
C ASP A 160 -11.93 -3.20 24.06
N VAL A 161 -11.80 -1.98 23.51
CA VAL A 161 -12.88 -1.28 22.81
C VAL A 161 -13.13 -1.90 21.44
N ILE A 162 -12.05 -2.31 20.76
CA ILE A 162 -12.12 -3.12 19.53
C ILE A 162 -11.60 -4.53 19.82
N PRO A 163 -12.20 -5.57 19.23
CA PRO A 163 -11.79 -6.94 19.50
C PRO A 163 -10.44 -7.26 18.84
N LEU A 164 -9.62 -8.05 19.54
CA LEU A 164 -8.39 -8.59 18.97
C LEU A 164 -8.72 -9.64 17.90
N LEU A 165 -8.17 -9.45 16.71
CA LEU A 165 -8.40 -10.29 15.55
C LEU A 165 -7.63 -11.62 15.68
N GLY A 166 -8.31 -12.73 15.37
CA GLY A 166 -7.71 -14.07 15.35
C GLY A 166 -7.56 -14.80 16.70
N VAL A 167 -7.95 -14.19 17.83
CA VAL A 167 -7.89 -14.85 19.17
C VAL A 167 -8.87 -16.03 19.31
N SER A 168 -9.92 -16.04 18.50
CA SER A 168 -10.96 -17.07 18.51
C SER A 168 -11.44 -17.32 17.07
N PRO A 169 -12.15 -18.43 16.79
CA PRO A 169 -12.65 -18.72 15.44
C PRO A 169 -13.51 -17.58 14.87
N GLY A 170 -14.39 -16.98 15.68
CA GLY A 170 -15.20 -15.83 15.25
C GLY A 170 -14.35 -14.60 14.90
N MET A 171 -13.30 -14.33 15.69
CA MET A 171 -12.39 -13.22 15.41
C MET A 171 -11.43 -13.50 14.25
N ALA A 172 -11.17 -14.78 13.92
CA ALA A 172 -10.47 -15.16 12.71
C ALA A 172 -11.30 -14.86 11.46
N ILE A 173 -12.61 -15.15 11.49
CA ILE A 173 -13.53 -14.78 10.39
C ILE A 173 -13.55 -13.26 10.20
N LEU A 174 -13.66 -12.48 11.28
CA LEU A 174 -13.64 -11.02 11.20
C LEU A 174 -12.33 -10.50 10.59
N ARG A 175 -11.20 -11.10 10.98
CA ARG A 175 -9.89 -10.79 10.39
C ARG A 175 -9.87 -11.00 8.89
N ASP A 176 -10.40 -12.14 8.43
CA ASP A 176 -10.40 -12.49 7.01
C ASP A 176 -11.37 -11.61 6.21
N VAL A 177 -12.50 -11.18 6.81
CA VAL A 177 -13.39 -10.16 6.24
C VAL A 177 -12.65 -8.82 6.06
N ILE A 178 -11.94 -8.34 7.09
CA ILE A 178 -11.17 -7.08 7.01
C ILE A 178 -10.12 -7.16 5.90
N ARG A 179 -9.40 -8.28 5.79
CA ARG A 179 -8.42 -8.52 4.72
C ARG A 179 -9.08 -8.60 3.34
N GLY A 180 -10.25 -9.23 3.24
CA GLY A 180 -11.04 -9.28 2.02
C GLY A 180 -11.46 -7.88 1.55
N ILE A 181 -11.99 -7.05 2.44
CA ILE A 181 -12.34 -5.65 2.14
C ILE A 181 -11.09 -4.87 1.70
N THR A 182 -9.99 -5.00 2.45
CA THR A 182 -8.71 -4.36 2.12
C THR A 182 -8.22 -4.73 0.72
N THR A 183 -8.31 -6.02 0.37
CA THR A 183 -7.98 -6.55 -0.95
C THR A 183 -8.85 -5.92 -2.04
N VAL A 184 -10.17 -5.93 -1.87
CA VAL A 184 -11.12 -5.36 -2.83
C VAL A 184 -10.84 -3.88 -3.06
N LEU A 185 -10.54 -3.13 -1.99
CA LEU A 185 -10.18 -1.72 -2.09
C LEU A 185 -8.90 -1.50 -2.89
N PHE A 186 -7.84 -2.29 -2.63
CA PHE A 186 -6.60 -2.20 -3.42
C PHE A 186 -6.83 -2.53 -4.91
N ILE A 187 -7.61 -3.56 -5.22
CA ILE A 187 -7.98 -3.91 -6.60
C ILE A 187 -8.76 -2.77 -7.24
N ALA A 188 -9.77 -2.24 -6.56
CA ALA A 188 -10.58 -1.12 -7.06
C ALA A 188 -9.70 0.10 -7.37
N CYS A 189 -8.80 0.46 -6.47
CA CYS A 189 -7.83 1.55 -6.69
C CYS A 189 -6.95 1.26 -7.91
N SER A 190 -6.42 0.05 -8.03
CA SER A 190 -5.59 -0.36 -9.18
C SER A 190 -6.36 -0.19 -10.50
N LEU A 191 -7.59 -0.70 -10.57
CA LEU A 191 -8.42 -0.61 -11.77
C LEU A 191 -8.76 0.84 -12.14
N ILE A 192 -9.04 1.69 -11.13
CA ILE A 192 -9.27 3.13 -11.35
C ILE A 192 -8.02 3.78 -11.96
N TYR A 193 -6.83 3.53 -11.41
CA TYR A 193 -5.59 4.11 -11.95
C TYR A 193 -5.18 3.53 -13.31
N ILE A 194 -5.48 2.26 -13.61
CA ILE A 194 -5.33 1.70 -14.97
C ILE A 194 -6.21 2.47 -15.95
N ARG A 195 -7.47 2.73 -15.57
CA ARG A 195 -8.39 3.52 -16.41
C ARG A 195 -7.86 4.93 -16.61
N ILE A 196 -7.43 5.62 -15.55
CA ILE A 196 -6.82 6.96 -15.67
C ILE A 196 -5.57 6.92 -16.55
N ASN A 197 -4.72 5.90 -16.41
CA ASN A 197 -3.53 5.73 -17.25
C ASN A 197 -3.89 5.54 -18.73
N SER A 198 -4.93 4.76 -19.04
CA SER A 198 -5.37 4.56 -20.43
C SER A 198 -5.85 5.83 -21.11
N GLN A 199 -6.29 6.82 -20.33
CA GLN A 199 -6.77 8.12 -20.82
C GLN A 199 -5.68 9.19 -20.86
N SER A 200 -4.80 9.21 -19.85
CA SER A 200 -3.79 10.26 -19.66
C SER A 200 -2.41 9.88 -20.20
N HIS A 201 -2.12 8.59 -20.39
CA HIS A 201 -0.81 8.04 -20.76
C HIS A 201 0.34 8.42 -19.83
N VAL A 202 0.05 8.83 -18.58
CA VAL A 202 1.07 9.21 -17.60
C VAL A 202 1.60 7.98 -16.87
N ASP A 203 2.91 7.75 -16.99
CA ASP A 203 3.61 6.60 -16.41
C ASP A 203 3.37 6.39 -14.91
N PHE A 204 3.23 7.46 -14.14
CA PHE A 204 2.93 7.39 -12.70
C PHE A 204 1.74 6.46 -12.41
N TYR A 205 0.62 6.63 -13.13
CA TYR A 205 -0.60 5.86 -12.87
C TYR A 205 -0.43 4.38 -13.24
N TYR A 206 0.35 4.08 -14.28
CA TYR A 206 0.67 2.70 -14.65
C TYR A 206 1.40 1.98 -13.50
N TRP A 207 2.54 2.52 -13.06
CA TRP A 207 3.36 1.89 -12.02
C TRP A 207 2.64 1.85 -10.66
N TYR A 208 1.91 2.91 -10.33
CA TYR A 208 1.12 2.96 -9.11
C TYR A 208 0.02 1.88 -9.11
N SER A 209 -0.69 1.70 -10.24
CA SER A 209 -1.70 0.65 -10.33
C SER A 209 -1.13 -0.75 -10.17
N LEU A 210 0.01 -1.05 -10.81
CA LEU A 210 0.65 -2.36 -10.65
C LEU A 210 1.09 -2.61 -9.20
N GLY A 211 1.60 -1.59 -8.52
CA GLY A 211 1.94 -1.69 -7.11
C GLY A 211 0.73 -2.00 -6.22
N LEU A 212 -0.41 -1.33 -6.46
CA LEU A 212 -1.66 -1.59 -5.73
C LEU A 212 -2.19 -3.02 -5.99
N MET A 213 -2.10 -3.49 -7.23
CA MET A 213 -2.49 -4.87 -7.57
C MET A 213 -1.61 -5.90 -6.85
N LEU A 214 -0.29 -5.67 -6.80
CA LEU A 214 0.63 -6.55 -6.07
C LEU A 214 0.39 -6.53 -4.55
N PHE A 215 0.01 -5.39 -3.98
CA PHE A 215 -0.42 -5.33 -2.58
C PHE A 215 -1.70 -6.13 -2.33
N ALA A 216 -2.68 -6.06 -3.24
CA ALA A 216 -3.89 -6.88 -3.15
C ALA A 216 -3.56 -8.38 -3.18
N PHE A 217 -2.73 -8.82 -4.15
CA PHE A 217 -2.27 -10.21 -4.21
C PHE A 217 -1.50 -10.62 -2.96
N GLY A 218 -0.68 -9.73 -2.43
CA GLY A 218 0.03 -9.93 -1.19
C GLY A 218 -0.89 -10.21 0.00
N VAL A 219 -1.94 -9.40 0.17
CA VAL A 219 -2.94 -9.59 1.23
C VAL A 219 -3.68 -10.93 1.06
N ILE A 220 -4.05 -11.30 -0.17
CA ILE A 220 -4.67 -12.60 -0.47
C ILE A 220 -3.73 -13.74 -0.09
N PHE A 221 -2.51 -13.78 -0.63
CA PHE A 221 -1.64 -14.94 -0.45
C PHE A 221 -1.18 -15.10 1.01
N ILE A 222 -0.93 -13.99 1.73
CA ILE A 222 -0.63 -14.03 3.16
C ILE A 222 -1.80 -14.57 3.98
N SER A 223 -3.06 -14.36 3.56
CA SER A 223 -4.22 -14.86 4.29
C SER A 223 -4.46 -16.37 4.13
N GLN A 224 -3.92 -16.99 3.08
CA GLN A 224 -4.15 -18.40 2.76
C GLN A 224 -3.21 -19.38 3.47
N GLY A 225 -2.17 -18.91 4.16
CA GLY A 225 -1.14 -19.80 4.73
C GLY A 225 -0.63 -19.38 6.09
N ALA A 226 0.04 -20.32 6.75
CA ALA A 226 0.79 -20.04 7.98
C ALA A 226 1.90 -19.00 7.72
N VAL A 227 2.37 -18.33 8.77
CA VAL A 227 3.33 -17.22 8.66
C VAL A 227 4.57 -17.60 7.82
N GLU A 228 5.15 -18.79 8.04
CA GLU A 228 6.37 -19.23 7.33
C GLU A 228 6.11 -20.04 6.06
N SER A 229 4.84 -20.18 5.63
CA SER A 229 4.48 -20.95 4.45
C SER A 229 4.97 -20.31 3.15
N LEU A 230 5.17 -21.13 2.12
CA LEU A 230 5.52 -20.68 0.77
C LEU A 230 4.55 -19.64 0.24
N ILE A 231 3.24 -19.87 0.39
CA ILE A 231 2.21 -18.94 -0.08
C ILE A 231 2.27 -17.59 0.65
N ALA A 232 2.54 -17.59 1.96
CA ALA A 232 2.69 -16.34 2.72
C ALA A 232 3.96 -15.58 2.28
N TRP A 233 5.07 -16.28 2.03
CA TRP A 233 6.28 -15.68 1.47
C TRP A 233 6.08 -15.13 0.07
N TRP A 234 5.30 -15.83 -0.76
CA TRP A 234 4.93 -15.34 -2.09
C TRP A 234 4.11 -14.06 -2.02
N GLY A 235 3.18 -13.97 -1.07
CA GLY A 235 2.44 -12.74 -0.79
C GLY A 235 3.32 -11.59 -0.31
N ARG A 236 4.30 -11.85 0.56
CA ARG A 236 5.29 -10.84 0.98
C ARG A 236 6.14 -10.37 -0.19
N ALA A 237 6.61 -11.28 -1.04
CA ALA A 237 7.37 -10.95 -2.24
C ALA A 237 6.55 -10.04 -3.18
N ALA A 238 5.25 -10.31 -3.33
CA ALA A 238 4.35 -9.42 -4.07
C ALA A 238 4.33 -8.00 -3.48
N GLN A 239 4.18 -7.86 -2.16
CA GLN A 239 4.19 -6.55 -1.50
C GLN A 239 5.54 -5.83 -1.62
N TYR A 240 6.66 -6.56 -1.50
CA TYR A 240 8.00 -6.01 -1.66
C TYR A 240 8.21 -5.43 -3.07
N ILE A 241 7.83 -6.18 -4.10
CA ILE A 241 7.91 -5.73 -5.50
C ILE A 241 6.91 -4.58 -5.74
N GLY A 242 5.71 -4.65 -5.15
CA GLY A 242 4.72 -3.57 -5.20
C GLY A 242 5.26 -2.26 -4.64
N GLY A 243 6.03 -2.32 -3.54
CA GLY A 243 6.72 -1.17 -2.96
C GLY A 243 7.73 -0.56 -3.92
N LEU A 244 8.52 -1.39 -4.61
CA LEU A 244 9.44 -0.94 -5.65
C LEU A 244 8.70 -0.26 -6.83
N PHE A 245 7.51 -0.75 -7.19
CA PHE A 245 6.68 -0.09 -8.20
C PHE A 245 6.17 1.27 -7.74
N PHE A 246 5.86 1.46 -6.44
CA PHE A 246 5.55 2.79 -5.89
C PHE A 246 6.75 3.75 -5.94
N VAL A 247 7.96 3.25 -5.69
CA VAL A 247 9.20 4.05 -5.86
C VAL A 247 9.34 4.48 -7.32
N TYR A 248 9.20 3.55 -8.25
CA TYR A 248 9.31 3.87 -9.68
C TYR A 248 8.24 4.88 -10.12
N ALA A 249 6.99 4.72 -9.65
CA ALA A 249 5.90 5.66 -9.92
C ALA A 249 6.27 7.08 -9.44
N THR A 250 6.70 7.22 -8.19
CA THR A 250 6.97 8.54 -7.57
C THR A 250 8.21 9.23 -8.13
N VAL A 251 9.27 8.48 -8.45
CA VAL A 251 10.45 9.03 -9.14
C VAL A 251 10.11 9.52 -10.55
N GLY A 252 9.26 8.77 -11.28
CA GLY A 252 8.75 9.20 -12.59
C GLY A 252 7.98 10.52 -12.52
N ALA A 253 7.16 10.71 -11.47
CA ALA A 253 6.41 11.94 -11.26
C ALA A 253 7.32 13.16 -10.99
N GLY A 254 8.41 12.98 -10.23
CA GLY A 254 9.34 14.07 -9.89
C GLY A 254 10.16 14.62 -11.07
N ARG A 255 10.42 13.78 -12.09
CA ARG A 255 11.15 14.20 -13.30
C ARG A 255 10.35 15.17 -14.18
N LEU A 256 9.03 14.96 -14.27
CA LEU A 256 8.12 15.85 -15.02
C LEU A 256 8.08 17.27 -14.42
N VAL A 257 8.17 17.38 -13.09
CA VAL A 257 8.19 18.68 -12.39
C VAL A 257 9.46 19.46 -12.68
N HIS A 258 10.62 18.79 -12.65
CA HIS A 258 11.91 19.43 -12.91
C HIS A 258 12.07 19.88 -14.37
N ALA A 259 11.51 19.12 -15.32
CA ALA A 259 11.50 19.51 -16.73
C ALA A 259 10.66 20.79 -16.95
N ASN A 260 9.41 20.82 -16.46
CA ASN A 260 8.53 21.98 -16.59
C ASN A 260 9.06 23.24 -15.89
N ARG A 261 9.86 23.09 -14.81
CA ARG A 261 10.46 24.23 -14.11
C ARG A 261 11.62 24.87 -14.89
N LYS A 262 12.30 24.11 -15.75
CA LYS A 262 13.39 24.63 -16.61
C LYS A 262 12.87 25.37 -17.85
N GLU A 263 11.63 25.11 -18.27
CA GLU A 263 11.01 25.73 -19.45
C GLU A 263 10.26 27.04 -19.15
N LEU A 264 10.08 27.39 -17.88
CA LEU A 264 9.49 28.68 -17.50
C LEU A 264 10.58 29.76 -17.60
N PRO A 265 10.40 30.80 -18.45
CA PRO A 265 11.33 31.92 -18.48
C PRO A 265 11.38 32.54 -17.09
N LEU A 266 12.60 32.71 -16.56
CA LEU A 266 12.86 33.49 -15.36
C LEU A 266 12.18 34.85 -15.56
N LYS A 267 11.13 35.12 -14.79
CA LYS A 267 10.53 36.45 -14.79
C LYS A 267 11.62 37.46 -14.39
N PRO A 268 11.80 38.55 -15.15
CA PRO A 268 12.75 39.61 -14.83
C PRO A 268 12.39 40.28 -13.50
#